data_AF-A0A2J6TCF9-F1
#
_entry.id   AF-A0A2J6TCF9-F1
#
_cell.length_a   1.000
_cell.length_b   1.000
_cell.length_c   1.000
_cell.angle_alpha   90.00
_cell.angle_beta   90.00
_cell.angle_gamma   90.00
#
_symmetry.space_group_name_H-M   'P 1'
#
loop_
_entity.id
_entity.type
_entity.pdbx_description
1 polymer ?
#
loop_
_entity_poly.entity_id
_entity_poly.type
_entity_poly.pdbx_seq_one_letter_code
_entity_poly.pdbx_strand_id
1 'polypeptide(L)'
;MSQSRDRGLFLLSLNFGTIVGISWGLFVSHLVSTAHSFYSPNHWIHLARTQAYGLCYDGCGDSCLFPSIIADACYMTAKVNLSSSNLVCDASKIWFWAERYPIPCLEAVGEIYKANALWWKKFWLKSLYIFVPVFGLLAFLAAYLVIKWVREMRFWEGRPRVTVRRGGVGIRAPLLPRVAVAALALAVLLTPAAAYPCPNYYPPYDKPFTNVNGTLYGVIHGWLSACYDETYTCGKSCTTPPAGGEVTCKPISCTRSRPFMLPTDFVDRAAWRVERCGFRLVDWVPGVVDKRVPNPRIEGSLWVKIAVSAFNSTDVGGEGLDEGVRCLYEMI
;
A
#
# COMPACT_ATOMS: atom_id res chain seq x y z
N MET A 1 -60.38 -6.13 14.62
CA MET A 1 -60.04 -6.95 13.42
C MET A 1 -58.90 -6.38 12.54
N SER A 2 -58.51 -5.09 12.60
CA SER A 2 -57.44 -4.58 11.71
C SER A 2 -56.03 -5.10 12.08
N GLN A 3 -55.74 -5.28 13.37
CA GLN A 3 -54.40 -5.67 13.85
C GLN A 3 -53.91 -7.05 13.35
N SER A 4 -54.82 -8.00 13.10
CA SER A 4 -54.48 -9.31 12.52
C SER A 4 -54.12 -9.23 11.04
N ARG A 5 -54.66 -8.24 10.32
CA ARG A 5 -54.51 -8.09 8.86
C ARG A 5 -53.19 -7.43 8.46
N ASP A 6 -52.67 -6.56 9.31
CA ASP A 6 -51.38 -5.89 9.10
C ASP A 6 -50.21 -6.83 9.38
N ARG A 7 -50.36 -7.75 10.35
CA ARG A 7 -49.38 -8.80 10.64
C ARG A 7 -49.12 -9.71 9.43
N GLY A 8 -50.17 -10.15 8.73
CA GLY A 8 -50.00 -10.99 7.54
C GLY A 8 -49.29 -10.29 6.37
N LEU A 9 -49.50 -8.98 6.22
CA LEU A 9 -48.87 -8.18 5.16
C LEU A 9 -47.37 -7.98 5.43
N PHE A 10 -47.04 -7.67 6.68
CA PHE A 10 -45.66 -7.56 7.14
C PHE A 10 -44.88 -8.88 6.96
N LEU A 11 -45.49 -10.03 7.27
CA LEU A 11 -44.85 -11.32 7.10
C LEU A 11 -44.57 -11.65 5.62
N LEU A 12 -45.49 -11.32 4.71
CA LEU A 12 -45.28 -11.54 3.27
C LEU A 12 -44.16 -10.65 2.71
N SER A 13 -44.12 -9.37 3.07
CA SER A 13 -43.03 -8.48 2.64
C SER A 13 -41.69 -8.88 3.25
N LEU A 14 -41.68 -9.36 4.50
CA LEU A 14 -40.48 -9.88 5.18
C LEU A 14 -39.89 -11.07 4.42
N ASN A 15 -40.72 -12.05 4.05
CA ASN A 15 -40.26 -13.19 3.26
C ASN A 15 -39.65 -12.75 1.92
N PHE A 16 -40.30 -11.82 1.21
CA PHE A 16 -39.76 -11.30 -0.05
C PHE A 16 -38.40 -10.63 0.12
N GLY A 17 -38.25 -9.76 1.13
CA GLY A 17 -36.98 -9.13 1.47
C GLY A 17 -35.88 -10.15 1.79
N THR A 18 -36.19 -11.19 2.57
CA THR A 18 -35.23 -12.26 2.88
C THR A 18 -34.82 -13.06 1.65
N ILE A 19 -35.75 -13.39 0.75
CA ILE A 19 -35.45 -14.13 -0.49
C ILE A 19 -34.50 -13.33 -1.38
N VAL A 20 -34.76 -12.02 -1.55
CA VAL A 20 -33.89 -11.14 -2.34
C VAL A 20 -32.50 -11.02 -1.70
N GLY A 21 -32.44 -10.86 -0.38
CA GLY A 21 -31.17 -10.83 0.36
C GLY A 21 -30.37 -12.13 0.21
N ILE A 22 -31.02 -13.29 0.35
CA ILE A 22 -30.39 -14.61 0.15
C ILE A 22 -29.90 -14.77 -1.29
N SER A 23 -30.74 -14.41 -2.27
CA SER A 23 -30.40 -14.48 -3.70
C SER A 23 -29.17 -13.63 -4.03
N TRP A 24 -29.08 -12.41 -3.47
CA TRP A 24 -27.90 -11.56 -3.60
C TRP A 24 -26.67 -12.20 -2.94
N GLY A 25 -26.82 -12.76 -1.74
CA GLY A 25 -25.72 -13.45 -1.06
C GLY A 25 -25.18 -14.65 -1.85
N LEU A 26 -26.07 -15.45 -2.44
CA LEU A 26 -25.70 -16.57 -3.32
C LEU A 26 -24.99 -16.09 -4.59
N PHE A 27 -25.48 -15.00 -5.20
CA PHE A 27 -24.85 -14.38 -6.36
C PHE A 27 -23.41 -13.91 -6.04
N VAL A 28 -23.20 -13.21 -4.93
CA VAL A 28 -21.86 -12.78 -4.49
C VAL A 28 -20.97 -14.00 -4.22
N SER A 29 -21.50 -15.05 -3.58
CA SER A 29 -20.76 -16.30 -3.35
C SER A 29 -20.29 -16.94 -4.65
N HIS A 30 -21.16 -16.99 -5.65
CA HIS A 30 -20.83 -17.49 -6.97
C HIS A 30 -19.72 -16.66 -7.64
N LEU A 31 -19.81 -15.32 -7.61
CA LEU A 31 -18.77 -14.43 -8.13
C LEU A 31 -17.41 -14.64 -7.45
N VAL A 32 -17.39 -14.77 -6.12
CA VAL A 32 -16.14 -14.99 -5.37
C VAL A 32 -15.54 -16.36 -5.71
N SER A 33 -16.37 -17.40 -5.85
CA SER A 33 -15.91 -18.76 -6.16
C SER A 33 -15.36 -18.91 -7.58
N THR A 34 -15.97 -18.22 -8.55
CA THR A 34 -15.57 -18.25 -9.97
C THR A 34 -14.49 -17.23 -10.33
N ALA A 35 -14.08 -16.40 -9.37
CA ALA A 35 -13.03 -15.41 -9.58
C ALA A 35 -11.68 -16.07 -9.88
N HIS A 36 -11.22 -15.87 -11.11
CA HIS A 36 -9.88 -16.23 -11.59
C HIS A 36 -9.14 -15.00 -12.12
N SER A 37 -7.83 -15.13 -12.30
CA SER A 37 -6.99 -14.18 -13.02
C SER A 37 -7.11 -14.43 -14.52
N PHE A 38 -7.46 -13.41 -15.32
CA PHE A 38 -7.55 -13.52 -16.78
C PHE A 38 -6.22 -13.32 -17.50
N TYR A 39 -5.14 -13.02 -16.77
CA TYR A 39 -3.83 -12.75 -17.35
C TYR A 39 -3.05 -14.03 -17.65
N SER A 40 -2.31 -14.01 -18.75
CA SER A 40 -1.44 -15.12 -19.18
C SER A 40 -0.28 -15.36 -18.19
N PRO A 41 0.31 -16.57 -18.15
CA PRO A 41 1.48 -16.84 -17.32
C PRO A 41 2.64 -15.86 -17.56
N ASN A 42 2.86 -15.47 -18.81
CA ASN A 42 3.89 -14.51 -19.21
C ASN A 42 3.71 -13.13 -18.57
N HIS A 43 2.47 -12.71 -18.32
CA HIS A 43 2.20 -11.45 -17.63
C HIS A 43 2.77 -11.47 -16.20
N TRP A 44 2.55 -12.57 -15.46
CA TRP A 44 3.02 -12.72 -14.09
C TRP A 44 4.54 -12.89 -14.00
N ILE A 45 5.14 -13.61 -14.95
CA ILE A 45 6.60 -13.71 -15.10
C ILE A 45 7.20 -12.33 -15.36
N HIS A 46 6.62 -11.55 -16.27
CA HIS A 46 7.07 -10.19 -16.56
C HIS A 46 6.92 -9.27 -15.34
N LEU A 47 5.82 -9.39 -14.60
CA LEU A 47 5.60 -8.65 -13.37
C LEU A 47 6.62 -9.03 -12.30
N ALA A 48 6.90 -10.32 -12.10
CA ALA A 48 7.96 -10.77 -11.19
C ALA A 48 9.33 -10.23 -11.60
N ARG A 49 9.65 -10.27 -12.89
CA ARG A 49 10.90 -9.74 -13.42
C ARG A 49 11.06 -8.25 -13.16
N THR A 50 10.01 -7.46 -13.33
CA THR A 50 10.09 -6.00 -13.22
C THR A 50 9.89 -5.50 -11.78
N GLN A 51 8.84 -5.96 -11.10
CA GLN A 51 8.40 -5.47 -9.78
C GLN A 51 9.06 -6.16 -8.59
N ALA A 52 9.65 -7.35 -8.77
CA ALA A 52 10.41 -8.00 -7.69
C ALA A 52 11.90 -7.93 -7.99
N TYR A 53 12.35 -8.62 -9.05
CA TYR A 53 13.77 -8.71 -9.35
C TYR A 53 14.35 -7.38 -9.85
N GLY A 54 13.71 -6.72 -10.82
CA GLY A 54 14.17 -5.44 -11.36
C GLY A 54 14.25 -4.38 -10.29
N LEU A 55 13.20 -4.19 -9.49
CA LEU A 55 13.24 -3.29 -8.34
C LEU A 55 14.30 -3.70 -7.30
N CYS A 56 14.49 -4.99 -7.02
CA CYS A 56 15.51 -5.42 -6.08
C CYS A 56 16.93 -5.17 -6.60
N TYR A 57 17.21 -5.44 -7.88
CA TYR A 57 18.54 -5.30 -8.49
C TYR A 57 18.87 -3.86 -8.86
N ASP A 58 18.02 -3.24 -9.66
CA ASP A 58 18.29 -1.94 -10.26
C ASP A 58 17.82 -0.79 -9.33
N GLY A 59 17.03 -1.14 -8.33
CA GLY A 59 16.46 -0.20 -7.38
C GLY A 59 15.26 0.49 -8.01
N CYS A 60 15.01 1.69 -7.53
CA CYS A 60 14.14 2.62 -8.22
C CYS A 60 14.98 3.80 -8.72
N GLY A 61 14.53 4.46 -9.79
CA GLY A 61 15.21 5.65 -10.31
C GLY A 61 15.09 6.84 -9.37
N ASP A 62 15.65 7.97 -9.78
CA ASP A 62 15.75 9.21 -8.99
C ASP A 62 14.39 9.81 -8.60
N SER A 63 13.29 9.31 -9.17
CA SER A 63 11.91 9.67 -8.83
C SER A 63 11.32 8.87 -7.66
N CYS A 64 12.11 8.01 -7.02
CA CYS A 64 11.63 7.13 -5.98
C CYS A 64 11.55 7.80 -4.62
N LEU A 65 10.32 8.11 -4.20
CA LEU A 65 10.03 8.72 -2.90
C LEU A 65 10.06 7.73 -1.72
N PHE A 66 9.93 6.42 -2.01
CA PHE A 66 9.77 5.39 -0.98
C PHE A 66 10.78 4.25 -1.18
N PRO A 67 12.00 4.37 -0.66
CA PRO A 67 13.02 3.31 -0.73
C PRO A 67 12.57 1.96 -0.16
N SER A 68 11.57 1.95 0.74
CA SER A 68 11.00 0.72 1.31
C SER A 68 10.45 -0.24 0.24
N ILE A 69 10.02 0.26 -0.92
CA ILE A 69 9.55 -0.59 -2.02
C ILE A 69 10.64 -1.54 -2.53
N ILE A 70 11.91 -1.13 -2.47
CA ILE A 70 13.06 -1.96 -2.85
C ILE A 70 13.20 -3.11 -1.85
N ALA A 71 13.09 -2.81 -0.54
CA ALA A 71 13.17 -3.82 0.51
C ALA A 71 12.05 -4.84 0.38
N ASP A 72 10.82 -4.37 0.14
CA ASP A 72 9.66 -5.24 -0.10
C ASP A 72 9.85 -6.11 -1.35
N ALA A 73 10.37 -5.54 -2.44
CA ALA A 73 10.67 -6.27 -3.66
C ALA A 73 11.72 -7.38 -3.44
N CYS A 74 12.83 -7.08 -2.76
CA CYS A 74 13.82 -8.08 -2.41
C CYS A 74 13.24 -9.17 -1.49
N TYR A 75 12.46 -8.78 -0.47
CA TYR A 75 11.80 -9.71 0.43
C TYR A 75 10.82 -10.65 -0.30
N MET A 76 10.12 -10.16 -1.32
CA MET A 76 9.24 -10.98 -2.14
C MET A 76 9.98 -12.11 -2.87
N THR A 77 11.21 -11.87 -3.33
CA THR A 77 12.04 -12.91 -3.96
C THR A 77 12.53 -13.94 -2.94
N ALA A 78 12.89 -13.51 -1.73
CA ALA A 78 13.35 -14.37 -0.64
C ALA A 78 12.26 -15.31 -0.09
N LYS A 79 10.97 -15.02 -0.32
CA LYS A 79 9.86 -15.92 0.07
C LYS A 79 9.83 -17.23 -0.71
N VAL A 80 10.45 -17.27 -1.88
CA VAL A 80 10.44 -18.46 -2.74
C VAL A 80 11.60 -19.37 -2.35
N ASN A 81 11.26 -20.57 -1.88
CA ASN A 81 12.23 -21.64 -1.64
C ASN A 81 11.88 -22.83 -2.55
N LEU A 82 12.68 -23.04 -3.59
CA LEU A 82 12.57 -24.19 -4.48
C LEU A 82 13.45 -25.33 -3.96
N SER A 83 13.03 -25.94 -2.85
CA SER A 83 13.81 -26.98 -2.18
C SER A 83 14.03 -28.23 -3.04
N SER A 84 13.20 -28.46 -4.06
CA SER A 84 13.32 -29.58 -4.99
C SER A 84 14.46 -29.45 -6.00
N SER A 85 14.92 -28.23 -6.29
CA SER A 85 15.95 -27.96 -7.31
C SER A 85 17.26 -27.40 -6.73
N ASN A 86 17.37 -27.25 -5.40
CA ASN A 86 18.48 -26.56 -4.73
C ASN A 86 18.79 -25.17 -5.33
N LEU A 87 17.78 -24.52 -5.93
CA LEU A 87 17.92 -23.23 -6.59
C LEU A 87 17.58 -22.11 -5.62
N VAL A 88 18.51 -21.16 -5.45
CA VAL A 88 18.30 -19.96 -4.62
C VAL A 88 17.63 -18.89 -5.47
N CYS A 89 16.39 -18.52 -5.13
CA CYS A 89 15.63 -17.45 -5.79
C CYS A 89 15.73 -16.10 -5.06
N ASP A 90 16.52 -16.02 -4.00
CA ASP A 90 16.71 -14.80 -3.25
C ASP A 90 17.58 -13.82 -4.06
N ALA A 91 16.95 -12.78 -4.61
CA ALA A 91 17.62 -11.75 -5.41
C ALA A 91 18.80 -11.12 -4.65
N SER A 92 18.71 -11.01 -3.32
CA SER A 92 19.77 -10.46 -2.48
C SER A 92 21.06 -11.31 -2.47
N LYS A 93 20.97 -12.56 -2.94
CA LYS A 93 22.10 -13.52 -3.01
C LYS A 93 22.59 -13.81 -4.42
N ILE A 94 21.79 -13.54 -5.45
CA ILE A 94 22.09 -13.94 -6.84
C ILE A 94 22.26 -12.74 -7.79
N TRP A 95 22.20 -11.51 -7.28
CA TRP A 95 22.29 -10.28 -8.08
C TRP A 95 23.59 -10.15 -8.90
N PHE A 96 24.67 -10.79 -8.47
CA PHE A 96 25.95 -10.79 -9.17
C PHE A 96 26.09 -11.90 -10.21
N TRP A 97 25.11 -12.80 -10.34
CA TRP A 97 25.14 -13.88 -11.32
C TRP A 97 25.04 -13.34 -12.75
N ALA A 98 25.63 -14.07 -13.72
CA ALA A 98 25.47 -13.76 -15.14
C ALA A 98 23.99 -13.88 -15.57
N GLU A 99 23.32 -14.95 -15.14
CA GLU A 99 21.88 -15.14 -15.30
C GLU A 99 21.13 -14.65 -14.06
N ARG A 100 20.81 -13.34 -14.03
CA ARG A 100 20.12 -12.71 -12.88
C ARG A 100 18.65 -13.09 -12.73
N TYR A 101 18.06 -13.71 -13.74
CA TYR A 101 16.61 -13.98 -13.79
C TYR A 101 16.31 -15.45 -14.13
N PRO A 102 16.62 -16.42 -13.25
CA PRO A 102 16.30 -17.82 -13.51
C PRO A 102 14.80 -18.00 -13.74
N ILE A 103 14.42 -18.62 -14.85
CA ILE A 103 13.01 -18.82 -15.24
C ILE A 103 12.18 -19.49 -14.13
N PRO A 104 12.64 -20.58 -13.48
CA PRO A 104 11.87 -21.23 -12.41
C PRO A 104 11.57 -20.28 -11.24
N CYS A 105 12.49 -19.37 -10.93
CA CYS A 105 12.31 -18.39 -9.88
C CYS A 105 11.31 -17.29 -10.28
N LEU A 106 11.31 -16.87 -11.56
CA LEU A 106 10.32 -15.91 -12.07
C LEU A 106 8.90 -16.49 -12.05
N GLU A 107 8.74 -17.76 -12.44
CA GLU A 107 7.45 -18.45 -12.39
C GLU A 107 6.92 -18.55 -10.96
N ALA A 108 7.77 -18.97 -10.03
CA ALA A 108 7.39 -19.09 -8.62
C ALA A 108 7.00 -17.74 -7.99
N VAL A 109 7.78 -16.69 -8.21
CA VAL A 109 7.42 -15.33 -7.75
C VAL A 109 6.16 -14.82 -8.47
N GLY A 110 6.01 -15.13 -9.77
CA GLY A 110 4.83 -14.80 -10.56
C GLY A 110 3.55 -15.40 -9.99
N GLU A 111 3.59 -16.65 -9.53
CA GLU A 111 2.44 -17.28 -8.87
C GLU A 111 2.08 -16.60 -7.53
N ILE A 112 3.06 -16.06 -6.78
CA ILE A 112 2.77 -15.23 -5.59
C ILE A 112 2.01 -13.96 -6.00
N TYR A 113 2.44 -13.25 -7.04
CA TYR A 113 1.74 -12.05 -7.53
C TYR A 113 0.32 -12.38 -8.00
N LYS A 114 0.16 -13.46 -8.74
CA LYS A 114 -1.14 -13.96 -9.21
C LYS A 114 -2.06 -14.30 -8.04
N ALA A 115 -1.55 -15.00 -7.03
CA ALA A 115 -2.30 -15.34 -5.81
C ALA A 115 -2.73 -14.08 -5.05
N ASN A 116 -1.84 -13.10 -4.91
CA ASN A 116 -2.14 -11.82 -4.25
C ASN A 116 -3.19 -11.02 -5.02
N ALA A 117 -3.08 -10.93 -6.35
CA ALA A 117 -4.07 -10.25 -7.18
C ALA A 117 -5.44 -10.92 -7.11
N LEU A 118 -5.47 -12.26 -7.10
CA LEU A 118 -6.69 -13.04 -6.95
C LEU A 118 -7.30 -12.89 -5.55
N TRP A 119 -6.47 -12.87 -4.51
CA TRP A 119 -6.90 -12.60 -3.15
C TRP A 119 -7.52 -11.21 -3.03
N TRP A 120 -6.88 -10.18 -3.59
CA TRP A 120 -7.38 -8.81 -3.59
C TRP A 120 -8.71 -8.69 -4.33
N LYS A 121 -8.82 -9.32 -5.50
CA LYS A 121 -10.09 -9.38 -6.26
C LYS A 121 -11.19 -10.05 -5.45
N LYS A 122 -10.91 -11.18 -4.79
CA LYS A 122 -11.88 -11.86 -3.92
C LYS A 122 -12.24 -11.02 -2.69
N PHE A 123 -11.30 -10.29 -2.12
CA PHE A 123 -11.54 -9.37 -1.01
C PHE A 123 -12.54 -8.27 -1.40
N TRP A 124 -12.31 -7.60 -2.54
CA TRP A 124 -13.24 -6.59 -3.03
C TRP A 124 -14.61 -7.16 -3.39
N LEU A 125 -14.67 -8.35 -4.01
CA LEU A 125 -15.94 -9.02 -4.28
C LEU A 125 -16.69 -9.39 -2.99
N LYS A 126 -15.98 -9.82 -1.93
CA LYS A 126 -16.58 -10.08 -0.62
C LYS A 126 -17.15 -8.82 0.02
N SER A 127 -16.63 -7.62 -0.29
CA SER A 127 -17.22 -6.38 0.22
C SER A 127 -18.67 -6.18 -0.26
N LEU A 128 -19.08 -6.81 -1.38
CA LEU A 128 -20.46 -6.78 -1.86
C LEU A 128 -21.47 -7.48 -0.92
N TYR A 129 -21.01 -8.30 0.02
CA TYR A 129 -21.88 -8.86 1.06
C TYR A 129 -22.49 -7.77 1.97
N ILE A 130 -21.84 -6.59 2.07
CA ILE A 130 -22.36 -5.44 2.82
C ILE A 130 -23.72 -4.98 2.25
N PHE A 131 -24.01 -5.24 0.97
CA PHE A 131 -25.28 -4.88 0.34
C PHE A 131 -26.42 -5.89 0.59
N VAL A 132 -26.16 -7.07 1.15
CA VAL A 132 -27.22 -8.05 1.51
C VAL A 132 -28.33 -7.42 2.36
N PRO A 133 -28.03 -6.77 3.52
CA PRO A 133 -29.08 -6.13 4.32
C PRO A 133 -29.76 -4.95 3.59
N VAL A 134 -29.02 -4.23 2.74
CA VAL A 134 -29.54 -3.08 1.99
C VAL A 134 -30.58 -3.54 0.96
N PHE A 135 -30.25 -4.51 0.12
CA PHE A 135 -31.19 -5.04 -0.88
C PHE A 135 -32.37 -5.77 -0.22
N GLY A 136 -32.13 -6.50 0.87
CA GLY A 136 -33.21 -7.14 1.62
C GLY A 136 -34.21 -6.13 2.20
N LEU A 137 -33.72 -5.03 2.79
CA LEU A 137 -34.56 -3.96 3.32
C LEU A 137 -35.32 -3.21 2.20
N LEU A 138 -34.65 -2.88 1.10
CA LEU A 138 -35.27 -2.18 -0.03
C LEU A 138 -36.37 -3.04 -0.68
N ALA A 139 -36.11 -4.33 -0.89
CA ALA A 139 -37.10 -5.28 -1.39
C ALA A 139 -38.29 -5.44 -0.43
N PHE A 140 -38.03 -5.51 0.88
CA PHE A 140 -39.06 -5.52 1.92
C PHE A 140 -39.96 -4.28 1.83
N LEU A 141 -39.36 -3.08 1.81
CA LEU A 141 -40.10 -1.82 1.76
C LEU A 141 -40.92 -1.69 0.47
N ALA A 142 -40.33 -2.05 -0.68
CA ALA A 142 -41.02 -2.05 -1.97
C ALA A 142 -42.23 -3.00 -1.96
N ALA A 143 -42.05 -4.25 -1.50
CA ALA A 143 -43.13 -5.21 -1.40
C ALA A 143 -44.24 -4.74 -0.44
N TYR A 144 -43.87 -4.19 0.71
CA TYR A 144 -44.82 -3.65 1.69
C TYR A 144 -45.67 -2.52 1.08
N LEU A 145 -45.04 -1.55 0.40
CA LEU A 145 -45.74 -0.44 -0.24
C LEU A 145 -46.67 -0.89 -1.36
N VAL A 146 -46.23 -1.84 -2.21
CA VAL A 146 -47.06 -2.39 -3.30
C VAL A 146 -48.28 -3.13 -2.75
N ILE A 147 -48.10 -4.02 -1.76
CA ILE A 147 -49.24 -4.77 -1.20
C ILE A 147 -50.22 -3.82 -0.50
N LYS A 148 -49.71 -2.79 0.19
CA LYS A 148 -50.55 -1.75 0.80
C LYS A 148 -51.36 -1.00 -0.26
N TRP A 149 -50.71 -0.54 -1.33
CA TRP A 149 -51.36 0.19 -2.42
C TRP A 149 -52.43 -0.64 -3.14
N VAL A 150 -52.14 -1.91 -3.47
CA VAL A 150 -53.11 -2.82 -4.11
C VAL A 150 -54.34 -3.04 -3.22
N ARG A 151 -54.16 -3.15 -1.89
CA ARG A 151 -55.28 -3.29 -0.95
C ARG A 151 -56.13 -2.03 -0.90
N GLU A 152 -55.52 -0.85 -0.84
CA GLU A 152 -56.25 0.41 -0.87
C GLU A 152 -57.06 0.53 -2.17
N MET A 153 -56.46 0.24 -3.33
CA MET A 153 -57.18 0.28 -4.62
C MET A 153 -58.37 -0.70 -4.67
N ARG A 154 -58.23 -1.94 -4.20
CA ARG A 154 -59.36 -2.89 -4.12
C ARG A 154 -60.47 -2.43 -3.16
N PHE A 155 -60.14 -1.65 -2.14
CA PHE A 155 -61.14 -1.07 -1.24
C PHE A 155 -61.96 0.03 -1.93
N TRP A 156 -61.37 0.74 -2.90
CA TRP A 156 -62.07 1.75 -3.70
C TRP A 156 -63.02 1.16 -4.76
N GLU A 157 -62.76 -0.05 -5.26
CA GLU A 157 -63.68 -0.74 -6.19
C GLU A 157 -64.95 -1.30 -5.52
N GLY A 158 -64.96 -1.43 -4.19
CA GLY A 158 -66.07 -2.03 -3.42
C GLY A 158 -67.06 -1.04 -2.79
N ARG A 159 -66.97 0.27 -3.04
CA ARG A 159 -67.93 1.26 -2.51
C ARG A 159 -68.70 1.98 -3.63
N PRO A 160 -70.04 2.14 -3.52
CA PRO A 160 -70.79 3.02 -4.42
C PRO A 160 -70.26 4.46 -4.29
N ARG A 161 -70.13 5.14 -5.44
CA ARG A 161 -69.62 6.52 -5.53
C ARG A 161 -70.47 7.45 -4.65
N VAL A 162 -69.88 7.98 -3.59
CA VAL A 162 -70.38 9.16 -2.89
C VAL A 162 -69.36 10.27 -3.08
N THR A 163 -69.81 11.35 -3.70
CA THR A 163 -69.09 12.61 -3.88
C THR A 163 -68.99 13.34 -2.55
N VAL A 164 -67.79 13.47 -1.98
CA VAL A 164 -67.54 14.44 -0.91
C VAL A 164 -66.22 15.19 -1.13
N ARG A 165 -66.32 16.45 -0.72
CA ARG A 165 -65.55 17.65 -0.97
C ARG A 165 -64.18 17.68 -0.27
N ARG A 166 -63.23 18.30 -0.98
CA ARG A 166 -61.98 18.96 -0.60
C ARG A 166 -61.85 19.34 0.90
N GLY A 167 -60.75 18.90 1.51
CA GLY A 167 -60.21 19.42 2.77
C GLY A 167 -58.77 18.90 2.96
N GLY A 168 -57.79 19.80 2.94
CA GLY A 168 -56.37 19.45 2.96
C GLY A 168 -55.75 19.52 4.35
N VAL A 169 -54.67 18.76 4.56
CA VAL A 169 -53.59 18.91 5.58
C VAL A 169 -52.43 18.05 5.03
N GLY A 170 -51.27 18.59 4.61
CA GLY A 170 -50.19 19.07 5.47
C GLY A 170 -49.11 17.99 5.63
N ILE A 171 -48.29 17.77 4.59
CA ILE A 171 -47.13 16.85 4.63
C ILE A 171 -45.89 17.65 5.07
N ARG A 172 -45.38 17.39 6.27
CA ARG A 172 -44.00 17.69 6.66
C ARG A 172 -43.32 16.41 7.13
N ALA A 173 -42.32 15.98 6.38
CA ALA A 173 -41.37 14.96 6.79
C ALA A 173 -40.34 15.56 7.78
N PRO A 174 -39.82 14.79 8.73
CA PRO A 174 -38.50 15.03 9.27
C PRO A 174 -37.53 13.95 8.77
N LEU A 175 -36.55 14.41 8.00
CA LEU A 175 -35.31 13.70 7.71
C LEU A 175 -34.45 13.71 8.98
N LEU A 176 -34.07 12.53 9.48
CA LEU A 176 -33.04 12.37 10.52
C LEU A 176 -31.69 12.10 9.83
N PRO A 177 -30.62 12.89 10.09
CA PRO A 177 -29.30 12.62 9.56
C PRO A 177 -28.49 11.79 10.58
N ARG A 178 -28.45 10.47 10.40
CA ARG A 178 -27.52 9.56 11.12
C ARG A 178 -26.31 9.19 10.26
N VAL A 179 -25.63 10.19 9.69
CA VAL A 179 -24.42 9.95 8.87
C VAL A 179 -23.19 10.71 9.40
N ALA A 180 -23.32 11.54 10.44
CA ALA A 180 -22.21 12.39 10.89
C ALA A 180 -21.18 11.72 11.84
N VAL A 181 -21.29 10.43 12.17
CA VAL A 181 -20.40 9.78 13.16
C VAL A 181 -19.28 8.95 12.51
N ALA A 182 -19.37 8.62 11.22
CA ALA A 182 -18.35 7.80 10.56
C ALA A 182 -17.11 8.58 10.05
N ALA A 183 -17.20 9.91 9.93
CA ALA A 183 -16.15 10.73 9.30
C ALA A 183 -15.01 11.16 10.24
N LEU A 184 -15.20 11.10 11.56
CA LEU A 184 -14.22 11.62 12.55
C LEU A 184 -13.22 10.56 13.06
N ALA A 185 -13.44 9.28 12.77
CA ALA A 185 -12.57 8.19 13.26
C ALA A 185 -11.34 7.92 12.37
N LEU A 186 -11.27 8.48 11.15
CA LEU A 186 -10.14 8.26 10.23
C LEU A 186 -8.97 9.26 10.39
N ALA A 187 -9.13 10.33 11.16
CA ALA A 187 -8.14 11.41 11.23
C ALA A 187 -7.08 11.27 12.34
N VAL A 188 -7.19 10.28 13.24
CA VAL A 188 -6.39 10.24 14.49
C VAL A 188 -5.37 9.08 14.55
N LEU A 189 -5.31 8.20 13.53
CA LEU A 189 -4.48 6.98 13.59
C LEU A 189 -3.16 7.01 12.80
N LEU A 190 -2.69 8.17 12.33
CA LEU A 190 -1.44 8.24 11.56
C LEU A 190 -0.54 9.37 12.05
N THR A 191 0.17 9.14 13.16
CA THR A 191 1.47 9.79 13.38
C THR A 191 2.46 8.85 14.08
N PRO A 192 3.18 8.01 13.32
CA PRO A 192 4.60 7.90 13.60
C PRO A 192 5.27 9.18 13.09
N ALA A 193 6.17 9.77 13.88
CA ALA A 193 7.12 10.75 13.36
C ALA A 193 7.96 10.02 12.30
N ALA A 194 7.60 10.22 11.04
CA ALA A 194 8.28 9.65 9.89
C ALA A 194 9.11 10.76 9.26
N ALA A 195 10.40 10.50 9.05
CA ALA A 195 11.14 11.21 8.02
C ALA A 195 10.32 11.15 6.72
N TYR A 196 10.13 12.27 6.04
CA TYR A 196 9.47 12.28 4.74
C TYR A 196 10.31 13.05 3.73
N PRO A 197 10.28 12.65 2.44
CA PRO A 197 11.06 13.32 1.40
C PRO A 197 10.61 14.78 1.27
N CYS A 198 11.57 15.70 1.17
CA CYS A 198 11.26 17.11 0.96
C CYS A 198 10.77 17.33 -0.49
N PRO A 199 9.64 18.04 -0.70
CA PRO A 199 9.10 18.28 -2.05
C PRO A 199 9.91 19.28 -2.91
N ASN A 200 10.92 19.97 -2.34
CA ASN A 200 11.80 20.88 -3.07
C ASN A 200 13.16 20.22 -3.32
N TYR A 201 13.28 19.62 -4.50
CA TYR A 201 14.41 18.80 -4.93
C TYR A 201 15.68 19.64 -5.09
N TYR A 202 16.69 19.33 -4.28
CA TYR A 202 18.06 19.73 -4.54
C TYR A 202 18.63 18.87 -5.67
N PRO A 203 19.60 19.38 -6.45
CA PRO A 203 20.20 18.59 -7.51
C PRO A 203 20.82 17.31 -6.92
N PRO A 204 20.74 16.18 -7.65
CA PRO A 204 21.44 14.98 -7.23
C PRO A 204 22.95 15.26 -7.13
N TYR A 205 23.62 14.54 -6.25
CA TYR A 205 25.05 14.64 -6.03
C TYR A 205 25.72 13.29 -6.21
N ASP A 206 26.74 13.26 -7.05
CA ASP A 206 27.53 12.07 -7.34
C ASP A 206 28.93 12.23 -6.76
N LYS A 207 29.37 11.23 -5.99
CA LYS A 207 30.76 11.11 -5.56
C LYS A 207 31.39 9.85 -6.17
N PRO A 208 32.30 10.00 -7.15
CA PRO A 208 33.01 8.87 -7.71
C PRO A 208 34.04 8.27 -6.74
N PHE A 209 34.28 6.97 -6.87
CA PHE A 209 35.31 6.25 -6.12
C PHE A 209 35.97 5.17 -6.99
N THR A 210 37.17 4.76 -6.61
CA THR A 210 37.94 3.74 -7.32
C THR A 210 38.71 2.85 -6.34
N ASN A 211 38.97 1.60 -6.72
CA ASN A 211 39.83 0.72 -5.94
C ASN A 211 41.30 1.16 -6.05
N VAL A 212 42.17 0.58 -5.21
CA VAL A 212 43.60 0.93 -5.17
C VAL A 212 44.28 0.76 -6.53
N ASN A 213 43.84 -0.22 -7.32
CA ASN A 213 44.44 -0.55 -8.62
C ASN A 213 43.84 0.24 -9.79
N GLY A 214 42.79 1.03 -9.58
CA GLY A 214 42.07 1.74 -10.64
C GLY A 214 41.27 0.85 -11.60
N THR A 215 41.14 -0.45 -11.32
CA THR A 215 40.46 -1.42 -12.19
C THR A 215 38.95 -1.47 -11.97
N LEU A 216 38.50 -1.15 -10.74
CA LEU A 216 37.10 -1.14 -10.36
C LEU A 216 36.75 0.22 -9.81
N TYR A 217 35.73 0.84 -10.39
CA TYR A 217 35.29 2.18 -10.01
C TYR A 217 33.78 2.21 -9.86
N GLY A 218 33.30 3.20 -9.13
CA GLY A 218 31.90 3.33 -8.80
C GLY A 218 31.51 4.76 -8.49
N VAL A 219 30.23 4.94 -8.21
CA VAL A 219 29.61 6.23 -7.89
C VAL A 219 28.67 6.02 -6.71
N ILE A 220 28.78 6.92 -5.73
CA ILE A 220 27.78 7.12 -4.68
C ILE A 220 26.86 8.22 -5.19
N HIS A 221 25.62 7.85 -5.50
CA HIS A 221 24.59 8.74 -6.01
C HIS A 221 23.59 9.07 -4.90
N GLY A 222 23.50 10.34 -4.52
CA GLY A 222 22.47 10.86 -3.62
C GLY A 222 21.46 11.70 -4.39
N TRP A 223 20.18 11.36 -4.30
CA TRP A 223 19.09 12.10 -4.99
C TRP A 223 17.97 12.54 -4.05
N LEU A 224 17.92 11.99 -2.83
CA LEU A 224 16.92 12.34 -1.84
C LEU A 224 17.45 13.39 -0.88
N SER A 225 16.55 14.27 -0.49
CA SER A 225 16.69 15.10 0.69
C SER A 225 15.61 14.72 1.70
N ALA A 226 15.98 14.74 2.98
CA ALA A 226 15.06 14.37 4.04
C ALA A 226 14.67 15.60 4.86
N CYS A 227 13.36 15.76 5.02
CA CYS A 227 12.75 16.72 5.93
C CYS A 227 12.29 15.93 7.15
N TYR A 228 12.62 16.45 8.33
CA TYR A 228 12.13 15.88 9.58
C TYR A 228 11.37 16.93 10.32
N ASP A 229 10.15 16.56 10.70
CA ASP A 229 9.36 17.29 11.67
C ASP A 229 9.59 16.62 13.03
N GLU A 230 10.30 17.31 13.92
CA GLU A 230 10.44 16.83 15.29
C GLU A 230 9.31 17.37 16.14
N THR A 231 8.66 16.47 16.88
CA THR A 231 7.71 16.84 17.90
C THR A 231 8.46 17.11 19.21
N TYR A 232 8.23 18.27 19.79
CA TYR A 232 8.82 18.67 21.06
C TYR A 232 7.74 19.28 21.97
N THR A 233 7.93 19.17 23.28
CA THR A 233 7.00 19.79 24.23
C THR A 233 7.23 21.29 24.25
N CYS A 234 6.28 22.06 23.73
CA CYS A 234 6.35 23.52 23.64
C CYS A 234 5.56 24.24 24.73
N GLY A 235 4.77 23.52 25.52
CA GLY A 235 3.96 24.11 26.58
C GLY A 235 3.18 23.08 27.37
N LYS A 236 2.32 23.56 28.27
CA LYS A 236 1.37 22.74 29.04
C LYS A 236 0.01 23.43 29.02
N SER A 237 -1.03 22.68 28.71
CA SER A 237 -2.42 23.13 28.85
C SER A 237 -2.96 22.63 30.18
N CYS A 238 -3.33 23.55 31.05
CA CYS A 238 -3.82 23.23 32.39
C CYS A 238 -5.31 23.55 32.49
N THR A 239 -6.08 22.59 32.99
CA THR A 239 -7.51 22.78 33.31
C THR A 239 -7.70 22.81 34.81
N THR A 240 -8.15 23.95 35.32
CA THR A 240 -8.61 24.16 36.70
C THR A 240 -10.11 23.89 36.81
N PRO A 241 -10.55 22.92 37.62
CA PRO A 241 -11.97 22.73 37.92
C PRO A 241 -12.53 23.96 38.67
N PRO A 242 -13.80 24.34 38.45
CA PRO A 242 -14.39 25.54 39.05
C PRO A 242 -14.58 25.48 40.58
N ALA A 243 -14.37 24.32 41.23
CA ALA A 243 -14.64 24.10 42.65
C ALA A 243 -13.39 23.75 43.48
N GLY A 244 -12.24 24.36 43.20
CA GLY A 244 -11.02 24.20 44.02
C GLY A 244 -10.32 22.84 43.90
N GLY A 245 -10.54 22.12 42.79
CA GLY A 245 -9.89 20.83 42.52
C GLY A 245 -8.47 20.96 41.97
N GLU A 246 -7.73 19.84 41.99
CA GLU A 246 -6.34 19.74 41.54
C GLU A 246 -6.17 20.13 40.05
N VAL A 247 -5.12 20.91 39.76
CA VAL A 247 -4.83 21.40 38.40
C VAL A 247 -4.16 20.30 37.58
N THR A 248 -4.93 19.66 36.70
CA THR A 248 -4.36 18.76 35.69
C THR A 248 -3.77 19.53 34.52
N CYS A 249 -2.47 19.37 34.29
CA CYS A 249 -1.75 19.92 33.13
C CYS A 249 -1.35 18.81 32.15
N LYS A 250 -1.72 18.95 30.87
CA LYS A 250 -1.28 18.07 29.79
C LYS A 250 -0.19 18.75 28.95
N PRO A 251 0.88 18.04 28.57
CA PRO A 251 1.90 18.60 27.68
C PRO A 251 1.28 18.92 26.32
N ILE A 252 1.62 20.10 25.78
CA ILE A 252 1.32 20.49 24.41
C ILE A 252 2.53 20.10 23.57
N SER A 253 2.31 19.24 22.59
CA SER A 253 3.31 18.89 21.58
C SER A 253 3.24 19.89 20.44
N CYS A 254 4.34 20.57 20.14
CA CYS A 254 4.52 21.32 18.91
C CYS A 254 5.43 20.55 17.97
N THR A 255 5.36 20.90 16.69
CA THR A 255 6.24 20.37 15.66
C THR A 255 7.19 21.48 15.21
N ARG A 256 8.47 21.19 15.05
CA ARG A 256 9.41 22.07 14.33
C ARG A 256 10.14 21.28 13.26
N SER A 257 10.41 21.93 12.14
CA SER A 257 11.24 21.35 11.09
C SER A 257 12.71 21.38 11.52
N ARG A 258 13.41 20.24 11.44
CA ARG A 258 14.85 20.14 11.69
C ARG A 258 15.65 20.70 10.52
N PRO A 259 16.97 20.99 10.72
CA PRO A 259 17.84 21.38 9.61
C PRO A 259 17.78 20.32 8.51
N PHE A 260 17.48 20.83 7.32
CA PHE A 260 17.42 20.11 6.07
C PHE A 260 18.73 19.36 5.80
N MET A 261 18.66 18.08 5.41
CA MET A 261 19.81 17.32 4.94
C MET A 261 19.87 17.29 3.42
N LEU A 262 20.97 17.78 2.87
CA LEU A 262 21.26 17.79 1.45
C LEU A 262 21.65 16.38 0.95
N PRO A 263 21.48 16.09 -0.35
CA PRO A 263 22.03 14.88 -0.96
C PRO A 263 23.54 14.70 -0.69
N THR A 264 24.30 15.79 -0.64
CA THR A 264 25.73 15.79 -0.28
C THR A 264 25.98 15.20 1.11
N ASP A 265 25.15 15.54 2.10
CA ASP A 265 25.31 15.04 3.48
C ASP A 265 25.07 13.52 3.58
N PHE A 266 24.20 12.98 2.72
CA PHE A 266 23.97 11.54 2.61
C PHE A 266 25.15 10.84 1.92
N VAL A 267 25.63 11.44 0.83
CA VAL A 267 26.80 10.93 0.09
C VAL A 267 28.05 10.92 0.95
N ASP A 268 28.34 11.99 1.70
CA ASP A 268 29.51 12.07 2.58
C ASP A 268 29.47 11.02 3.70
N ARG A 269 28.28 10.74 4.25
CA ARG A 269 28.10 9.66 5.24
C ARG A 269 28.34 8.27 4.66
N ALA A 270 27.95 8.04 3.42
CA ALA A 270 28.21 6.79 2.72
C ALA A 270 29.69 6.68 2.30
N ALA A 271 30.30 7.80 1.90
CA ALA A 271 31.68 7.88 1.41
C ALA A 271 32.68 7.30 2.42
N TRP A 272 32.55 7.65 3.70
CA TRP A 272 33.41 7.08 4.75
C TRP A 272 33.31 5.54 4.86
N ARG A 273 32.12 4.96 4.59
CA ARG A 273 31.93 3.50 4.59
C ARG A 273 32.52 2.85 3.35
N VAL A 274 32.38 3.50 2.20
CA VAL A 274 33.02 3.09 0.94
C VAL A 274 34.54 3.05 1.10
N GLU A 275 35.13 4.05 1.73
CA GLU A 275 36.57 4.08 2.03
C GLU A 275 37.01 2.93 2.95
N ARG A 276 36.19 2.57 3.95
CA ARG A 276 36.45 1.40 4.80
C ARG A 276 36.44 0.07 4.06
N CYS A 277 35.80 0.00 2.90
CA CYS A 277 35.85 -1.16 2.01
C CYS A 277 37.07 -1.17 1.08
N GLY A 278 38.04 -0.25 1.29
CA GLY A 278 39.29 -0.22 0.53
C GLY A 278 39.25 0.62 -0.75
N PHE A 279 38.16 1.34 -0.99
CA PHE A 279 38.04 2.29 -2.09
C PHE A 279 38.62 3.65 -1.71
N ARG A 280 38.95 4.45 -2.72
CA ARG A 280 39.39 5.84 -2.59
C ARG A 280 38.44 6.73 -3.35
N LEU A 281 38.02 7.83 -2.73
CA LEU A 281 37.22 8.84 -3.39
C LEU A 281 38.06 9.57 -4.44
N VAL A 282 37.48 9.82 -5.61
CA VAL A 282 38.14 10.52 -6.72
C VAL A 282 37.21 11.57 -7.31
N ASP A 283 37.75 12.51 -8.05
CA ASP A 283 36.95 13.57 -8.68
C ASP A 283 36.23 13.08 -9.95
N TRP A 284 36.74 12.03 -10.59
CA TRP A 284 36.20 11.49 -11.83
C TRP A 284 36.59 10.03 -12.06
N VAL A 285 35.76 9.30 -12.81
CA VAL A 285 35.99 7.90 -13.22
C VAL A 285 35.81 7.74 -14.75
N PRO A 286 36.64 6.91 -15.42
CA PRO A 286 36.78 6.91 -16.87
C PRO A 286 35.69 6.20 -17.69
N GLY A 287 34.73 5.53 -17.06
CA GLY A 287 33.76 4.73 -17.80
C GLY A 287 32.39 4.63 -17.15
N VAL A 288 31.58 3.74 -17.72
CA VAL A 288 30.17 3.55 -17.31
C VAL A 288 30.10 2.87 -15.96
N VAL A 289 29.24 3.39 -15.08
CA VAL A 289 28.94 2.87 -13.75
C VAL A 289 27.44 2.59 -13.70
N ASP A 290 27.03 1.41 -14.16
CA ASP A 290 25.62 1.03 -14.29
C ASP A 290 25.21 -0.13 -13.37
N LYS A 291 26.16 -0.80 -12.70
CA LYS A 291 25.86 -1.96 -11.85
C LYS A 291 25.59 -1.52 -10.42
N ARG A 292 24.32 -1.34 -10.07
CA ARG A 292 23.90 -1.07 -8.69
C ARG A 292 24.31 -2.21 -7.76
N VAL A 293 24.80 -1.88 -6.57
CA VAL A 293 24.96 -2.81 -5.44
C VAL A 293 23.61 -2.92 -4.71
N PRO A 294 22.87 -4.03 -4.83
CA PRO A 294 21.46 -4.07 -4.47
C PRO A 294 21.24 -4.43 -3.00
N ASN A 295 21.60 -3.52 -2.09
CA ASN A 295 21.27 -3.67 -0.67
C ASN A 295 20.26 -2.60 -0.24
N PRO A 296 18.97 -2.95 -0.04
CA PRO A 296 17.92 -1.99 0.33
C PRO A 296 18.18 -1.25 1.64
N ARG A 297 19.07 -1.75 2.52
CA ARG A 297 19.48 -1.01 3.72
C ARG A 297 20.30 0.21 3.37
N ILE A 298 21.06 0.20 2.27
CA ILE A 298 21.81 1.35 1.75
C ILE A 298 20.84 2.47 1.39
N GLU A 299 19.86 2.21 0.53
CA GLU A 299 18.88 3.23 0.15
C GLU A 299 17.96 3.61 1.33
N GLY A 300 17.61 2.66 2.20
CA GLY A 300 16.73 2.92 3.34
C GLY A 300 17.38 3.68 4.50
N SER A 301 18.68 3.48 4.74
CA SER A 301 19.37 4.04 5.92
C SER A 301 20.33 5.18 5.56
N LEU A 302 21.01 5.08 4.42
CA LEU A 302 21.94 6.11 3.96
C LEU A 302 21.35 7.00 2.86
N TRP A 303 20.21 6.61 2.26
CA TRP A 303 19.51 7.42 1.26
C TRP A 303 20.38 7.74 0.04
N VAL A 304 21.28 6.80 -0.28
CA VAL A 304 22.14 6.82 -1.46
C VAL A 304 22.02 5.52 -2.22
N LYS A 305 22.48 5.53 -3.46
CA LYS A 305 22.60 4.39 -4.36
C LYS A 305 24.08 4.25 -4.65
N ILE A 306 24.58 3.05 -4.49
CA ILE A 306 25.96 2.73 -4.87
C ILE A 306 25.89 1.93 -6.15
N ALA A 307 26.62 2.38 -7.16
CA ALA A 307 26.83 1.65 -8.38
C ALA A 307 28.33 1.47 -8.64
N VAL A 308 28.68 0.36 -9.27
CA VAL A 308 30.04 -0.02 -9.66
C VAL A 308 30.08 -0.32 -11.16
N SER A 309 31.26 -0.28 -11.75
CA SER A 309 31.47 -0.61 -13.17
C SER A 309 31.31 -2.10 -13.44
N ALA A 310 31.71 -2.93 -12.49
CA ALA A 310 31.68 -4.38 -12.56
C ALA A 310 31.49 -4.98 -11.17
N PHE A 311 30.96 -6.20 -11.09
CA PHE A 311 30.89 -6.95 -9.84
C PHE A 311 32.12 -7.81 -9.61
N ASN A 312 32.82 -8.14 -10.69
CA ASN A 312 34.10 -8.82 -10.62
C ASN A 312 35.23 -7.90 -11.12
N SER A 313 36.38 -7.93 -10.44
CA SER A 313 37.61 -7.33 -10.98
C SER A 313 38.01 -7.95 -12.32
N THR A 314 37.52 -9.16 -12.59
CA THR A 314 37.72 -9.88 -13.84
C THR A 314 36.43 -9.96 -14.67
N ASP A 315 35.57 -8.94 -14.70
CA ASP A 315 34.75 -8.72 -15.92
C ASP A 315 35.64 -8.22 -17.09
N VAL A 316 36.96 -8.23 -16.88
CA VAL A 316 38.07 -8.40 -17.86
C VAL A 316 38.54 -9.87 -17.99
N GLY A 317 37.81 -10.88 -17.48
CA GLY A 317 38.03 -12.33 -17.69
C GLY A 317 38.21 -13.26 -16.45
N GLY A 318 37.23 -13.46 -15.58
CA GLY A 318 37.30 -14.42 -14.46
C GLY A 318 36.02 -14.46 -13.64
N GLU A 319 35.86 -15.47 -12.80
CA GLU A 319 34.61 -15.83 -12.12
C GLU A 319 34.70 -15.48 -10.61
N GLY A 320 33.78 -14.66 -10.09
CA GLY A 320 33.78 -14.26 -8.67
C GLY A 320 33.15 -12.89 -8.39
N LEU A 321 32.81 -12.63 -7.13
CA LEU A 321 32.43 -11.30 -6.65
C LEU A 321 33.66 -10.67 -6.00
N ASP A 322 34.06 -9.46 -6.45
CA ASP A 322 35.19 -8.74 -5.87
C ASP A 322 34.95 -8.47 -4.37
N GLU A 323 35.98 -8.68 -3.55
CA GLU A 323 35.83 -8.57 -2.09
C GLU A 323 35.45 -7.16 -1.64
N GLY A 324 35.92 -6.13 -2.36
CA GLY A 324 35.53 -4.74 -2.12
C GLY A 324 34.04 -4.54 -2.42
N VAL A 325 33.56 -5.07 -3.54
CA VAL A 325 32.12 -4.99 -3.89
C VAL A 325 31.26 -5.77 -2.90
N ARG A 326 31.71 -6.93 -2.41
CA ARG A 326 31.04 -7.66 -1.33
C ARG A 326 30.98 -6.83 -0.05
N CYS A 327 32.07 -6.14 0.32
CA CYS A 327 32.07 -5.23 1.47
C CYS A 327 31.08 -4.08 1.29
N LEU A 328 30.96 -3.50 0.09
CA LEU A 328 29.95 -2.46 -0.20
C LEU A 328 28.53 -2.97 0.04
N TYR A 329 28.26 -4.22 -0.34
CA TYR A 329 26.96 -4.85 -0.07
C TYR A 329 26.72 -5.03 1.44
N GLU A 330 27.75 -5.25 2.26
CA GLU A 330 27.62 -5.54 3.70
C GLU A 330 27.85 -4.31 4.61
N MET A 331 28.02 -3.11 4.06
CA MET A 331 28.49 -1.93 4.82
C MET A 331 27.48 -1.32 5.84
N ILE A 332 26.30 -1.94 6.05
CA ILE A 332 25.23 -1.48 6.96
C ILE A 332 24.76 -2.61 7.87
#